data_AF-A0A973D9I7-F1
#
_entry.id   AF-A0A973D9I7-F1
#
_cell.length_a   1.000
_cell.length_b   1.000
_cell.length_c   1.000
_cell.angle_alpha   90.00
_cell.angle_beta   90.00
_cell.angle_gamma   90.00
#
_symmetry.space_group_name_H-M   'P 1'
#
loop_
_entity.id
_entity.type
_entity.pdbx_description
1 polymer ?
#
loop_
_entity_poly.entity_id
_entity_poly.type
_entity_poly.pdbx_seq_one_letter_code
_entity_poly.pdbx_strand_id
1 'polypeptide(L)'
;MRHFAAQEVIDPITYARHGDEAVVMYMDHRLMLFIDWLWEKLDSNGYKRGKTSIIINNYKWGGPRKWSGTRLPESEWYSDWSAHSWGKGVDMQIAHWEPLHIHKLIKAHWEEIKRETGLTGLRLEHSDCTATWVHADTMHDDGLYIFRPY
;
A
#
# COMPACT_ATOMS: atom_id res chain seq x y z
N MET A 1 -9.60 5.08 7.41
CA MET A 1 -9.63 4.79 5.97
C MET A 1 -10.93 5.32 5.41
N ARG A 2 -10.86 6.13 4.35
CA ARG A 2 -12.03 6.70 3.68
C ARG A 2 -12.29 6.04 2.33
N HIS A 3 -11.24 5.56 1.66
CA HIS A 3 -11.31 5.14 0.26
C HIS A 3 -11.18 3.64 0.00
N PHE A 4 -10.90 2.84 1.03
CA PHE A 4 -10.73 1.39 0.90
C PHE A 4 -11.60 0.64 1.92
N ALA A 5 -12.19 -0.47 1.48
CA ALA A 5 -12.77 -1.48 2.34
C ALA A 5 -11.70 -2.43 2.89
N ALA A 6 -11.97 -3.08 4.02
CA ALA A 6 -11.03 -4.00 4.66
C ALA A 6 -10.53 -5.12 3.72
N GLN A 7 -11.41 -5.68 2.89
CA GLN A 7 -11.06 -6.74 1.93
C GLN A 7 -10.05 -6.29 0.86
N GLU A 8 -9.89 -4.99 0.65
CA GLU A 8 -8.92 -4.45 -0.30
C GLU A 8 -7.49 -4.44 0.26
N VAL A 9 -7.34 -4.54 1.59
CA VAL A 9 -6.01 -4.49 2.25
C VAL A 9 -5.72 -5.72 3.11
N ILE A 10 -6.75 -6.47 3.51
CA ILE A 10 -6.64 -7.70 4.29
C ILE A 10 -6.80 -8.91 3.37
N ASP A 11 -5.94 -9.91 3.54
CA ASP A 11 -6.03 -11.19 2.87
C ASP A 11 -7.33 -11.95 3.20
N PRO A 12 -7.81 -12.83 2.32
CA PRO A 12 -9.11 -13.47 2.49
C PRO A 12 -9.22 -14.35 3.73
N ILE A 13 -8.11 -14.93 4.22
CA ILE A 13 -8.13 -15.80 5.40
C ILE A 13 -8.30 -14.97 6.66
N THR A 14 -7.48 -13.92 6.82
CA THR A 14 -7.59 -12.99 7.95
C THR A 14 -8.94 -12.29 7.96
N TYR A 15 -9.44 -11.86 6.79
CA TYR A 15 -10.75 -11.22 6.68
C TYR A 15 -11.88 -12.17 7.07
N ALA A 16 -11.84 -13.44 6.65
CA ALA A 16 -12.86 -14.42 7.02
C ALA A 16 -12.94 -14.66 8.55
N ARG A 17 -11.84 -14.46 9.27
CA ARG A 17 -11.77 -14.67 10.73
C ARG A 17 -12.18 -13.44 11.53
N HIS A 18 -11.79 -12.24 11.09
CA HIS A 18 -11.88 -11.02 11.89
C HIS A 18 -12.74 -9.92 11.26
N GLY A 19 -13.19 -10.10 10.02
CA GLY A 19 -13.96 -9.10 9.28
C GLY A 19 -13.22 -7.77 9.18
N ASP A 20 -13.96 -6.67 9.29
CA ASP A 20 -13.40 -5.32 9.15
C ASP A 20 -12.44 -4.94 10.29
N GLU A 21 -12.57 -5.55 11.47
CA GLU A 21 -11.68 -5.31 12.62
C GLU A 21 -10.22 -5.70 12.33
N ALA A 22 -10.02 -6.61 11.37
CA ALA A 22 -8.69 -7.04 10.92
C ALA A 22 -7.79 -5.86 10.54
N VAL A 23 -8.35 -4.80 9.95
CA VAL A 23 -7.60 -3.59 9.60
C VAL A 23 -6.96 -2.96 10.84
N VAL A 24 -7.75 -2.79 11.90
CA VAL A 24 -7.30 -2.14 13.13
C VAL A 24 -6.33 -3.04 13.90
N MET A 25 -6.57 -4.36 13.86
CA MET A 25 -5.76 -5.34 14.59
C MET A 25 -4.40 -5.61 13.92
N TYR A 26 -4.34 -5.62 12.60
CA TYR A 26 -3.20 -6.17 11.88
C TYR A 26 -2.47 -5.20 10.97
N MET A 27 -3.05 -4.06 10.58
CA MET A 27 -2.37 -3.09 9.72
C MET A 27 -1.77 -1.92 10.50
N ASP A 28 -0.61 -1.45 10.08
CA ASP A 28 -0.05 -0.19 10.57
C ASP A 28 -0.97 0.97 10.18
N HIS A 29 -1.57 1.63 11.17
CA HIS A 29 -2.49 2.74 10.96
C HIS A 29 -1.87 3.86 10.10
N ARG A 30 -0.56 4.12 10.23
CA ARG A 30 0.13 5.16 9.46
C ARG A 30 0.22 4.79 7.99
N LEU A 31 0.41 3.50 7.68
CA LEU A 31 0.35 2.99 6.31
C LEU A 31 -1.05 3.18 5.72
N MET A 32 -2.09 2.92 6.52
CA MET A 32 -3.48 3.11 6.10
C MET A 32 -3.82 4.58 5.83
N LEU A 33 -3.29 5.52 6.63
CA LEU A 33 -3.42 6.94 6.35
C LEU A 33 -2.65 7.34 5.09
N PHE A 34 -1.47 6.77 4.85
CA PHE A 34 -0.68 7.04 3.65
C PHE A 34 -1.35 6.60 2.36
N ILE A 35 -1.96 5.40 2.31
CA ILE A 35 -2.67 4.95 1.10
C ILE A 35 -3.93 5.80 0.84
N ASP A 36 -4.59 6.27 1.90
CA ASP A 36 -5.75 7.19 1.81
C ASP A 36 -5.31 8.56 1.28
N TRP A 37 -4.20 9.11 1.82
CA TRP A 37 -3.57 10.34 1.33
C TRP A 37 -3.17 10.22 -0.14
N LEU A 38 -2.54 9.11 -0.53
CA LEU A 38 -2.11 8.88 -1.91
C LEU A 38 -3.32 8.86 -2.85
N TRP A 39 -4.42 8.22 -2.44
CA TRP A 39 -5.67 8.24 -3.18
C TRP A 39 -6.19 9.67 -3.38
N GLU A 40 -6.31 10.44 -2.31
CA GLU A 40 -6.81 11.83 -2.34
C GLU A 40 -5.89 12.74 -3.21
N LYS A 41 -4.57 12.54 -3.12
CA LYS A 41 -3.59 13.29 -3.91
C LYS A 41 -3.69 13.00 -5.40
N LEU A 42 -3.96 11.75 -5.78
CA LEU A 42 -4.09 11.36 -7.17
C LEU A 42 -5.44 11.78 -7.76
N ASP A 43 -6.54 11.75 -6.99
CA ASP A 43 -7.85 12.27 -7.43
C ASP A 43 -7.87 13.81 -7.59
N SER A 44 -7.20 14.55 -6.70
CA SER A 44 -7.17 16.02 -6.74
C SER A 44 -6.30 16.62 -7.85
N ASN A 45 -5.28 15.91 -8.34
CA ASN A 45 -4.32 16.41 -9.34
C ASN A 45 -4.86 16.45 -10.80
N GLY A 46 -6.19 16.48 -11.00
CA GLY A 46 -6.80 16.72 -12.32
C GLY A 46 -6.76 15.54 -13.29
N TYR A 47 -6.24 14.38 -12.88
CA TYR A 47 -6.46 13.13 -13.59
C TYR A 47 -7.90 12.69 -13.40
N LYS A 48 -8.76 13.01 -14.37
CA LYS A 48 -10.21 12.70 -14.45
C LYS A 48 -10.80 12.26 -13.10
N ARG A 49 -11.21 13.23 -12.28
CA ARG A 49 -11.90 13.02 -11.00
C ARG A 49 -12.85 11.82 -11.07
N GLY A 50 -12.67 10.85 -10.17
CA GLY A 50 -13.41 9.59 -10.18
C GLY A 50 -12.87 8.50 -11.10
N LYS A 51 -11.62 8.60 -11.60
CA LYS A 51 -10.92 7.53 -12.35
C LYS A 51 -9.68 6.98 -11.67
N THR A 52 -9.20 7.59 -10.60
CA THR A 52 -8.09 7.04 -9.83
C THR A 52 -8.56 5.77 -9.12
N SER A 53 -7.90 4.65 -9.44
CA SER A 53 -8.10 3.37 -8.77
C SER A 53 -6.75 2.89 -8.28
N ILE A 54 -6.63 2.74 -6.95
CA ILE A 54 -5.52 2.07 -6.30
C ILE A 54 -6.03 0.69 -5.93
N ILE A 55 -5.42 -0.35 -6.49
CA ILE A 55 -5.78 -1.75 -6.23
C ILE A 55 -4.66 -2.37 -5.42
N ILE A 56 -4.95 -2.75 -4.19
CA ILE A 56 -4.06 -3.58 -3.36
C ILE A 56 -4.50 -5.04 -3.57
N ASN A 57 -5.62 -5.43 -2.96
CA ASN A 57 -6.33 -6.68 -3.24
C ASN A 57 -7.60 -6.43 -4.09
N ASN A 58 -8.03 -7.43 -4.85
CA ASN A 58 -9.28 -7.37 -5.63
C ASN A 58 -10.11 -8.67 -5.61
N TYR A 59 -9.79 -9.61 -4.72
CA TYR A 59 -10.49 -10.90 -4.62
C TYR A 59 -11.99 -10.79 -4.30
N LYS A 60 -12.42 -9.74 -3.58
CA LYS A 60 -13.85 -9.48 -3.31
C LYS A 60 -14.68 -9.38 -4.61
N TRP A 61 -14.05 -8.91 -5.69
CA TRP A 61 -14.67 -8.77 -7.01
C TRP A 61 -14.26 -9.89 -7.97
N GLY A 62 -13.76 -11.01 -7.45
CA GLY A 62 -13.31 -12.15 -8.25
C GLY A 62 -11.96 -11.95 -8.94
N GLY A 63 -11.21 -10.90 -8.59
CA GLY A 63 -9.86 -10.67 -9.11
C GLY A 63 -8.80 -11.56 -8.43
N PRO A 64 -7.59 -11.65 -9.01
CA PRO A 64 -6.56 -12.59 -8.56
C PRO A 64 -5.72 -12.10 -7.36
N ARG A 65 -5.76 -10.81 -7.01
CA ARG A 65 -4.91 -10.23 -5.96
C ARG A 65 -5.53 -10.43 -4.59
N LYS A 66 -4.88 -11.24 -3.76
CA LYS A 66 -5.31 -11.60 -2.41
C LYS A 66 -4.24 -11.44 -1.33
N TRP A 67 -3.01 -11.16 -1.72
CA TRP A 67 -1.82 -11.19 -0.85
C TRP A 67 -0.97 -9.92 -0.99
N SER A 68 -1.58 -8.81 -1.42
CA SER A 68 -0.87 -7.56 -1.70
C SER A 68 -0.92 -6.56 -0.54
N GLY A 69 -1.76 -6.81 0.47
CA GLY A 69 -1.72 -6.10 1.76
C GLY A 69 -1.10 -7.01 2.82
N THR A 70 -1.89 -7.65 3.68
CA THR A 70 -1.37 -8.70 4.57
C THR A 70 -0.93 -9.95 3.79
N ARG A 71 0.08 -10.66 4.30
CA ARG A 71 0.51 -11.98 3.80
C ARG A 71 0.63 -12.96 4.95
N LEU A 72 -0.03 -14.11 4.81
CA LEU A 72 0.11 -15.24 5.72
C LEU A 72 0.98 -16.34 5.10
N PRO A 73 1.46 -17.33 5.89
CA PRO A 73 2.25 -18.46 5.39
C PRO A 73 1.65 -19.23 4.21
N GLU A 74 0.34 -19.17 4.02
CA GLU A 74 -0.37 -19.78 2.89
C GLU A 74 -0.14 -19.06 1.54
N SER A 75 0.45 -17.86 1.56
CA SER A 75 0.86 -17.14 0.35
C SER A 75 2.16 -17.70 -0.21
N GLU A 76 2.23 -17.92 -1.52
CA GLU A 76 3.48 -18.30 -2.21
C GLU A 76 4.57 -17.24 -2.12
N TRP A 77 4.19 -15.97 -1.84
CA TRP A 77 5.10 -14.84 -1.68
C TRP A 77 5.36 -14.48 -0.20
N TYR A 78 5.05 -15.39 0.71
CA TYR A 78 5.27 -15.19 2.13
C TYR A 78 6.75 -15.25 2.51
N SER A 79 7.12 -14.40 3.47
CA SER A 79 8.40 -14.47 4.17
C SER A 79 8.19 -13.93 5.57
N ASP A 80 8.69 -14.62 6.60
CA ASP A 80 8.50 -14.25 8.01
C ASP A 80 8.95 -12.81 8.31
N TRP A 81 9.98 -12.35 7.60
CA TRP A 81 10.59 -11.02 7.81
C TRP A 81 10.13 -9.98 6.78
N SER A 82 9.13 -10.30 5.96
CA SER A 82 8.52 -9.33 5.04
C SER A 82 7.62 -8.35 5.81
N ALA A 83 7.60 -7.08 5.39
CA ALA A 83 6.70 -6.09 5.96
C ALA A 83 5.21 -6.48 5.82
N HIS A 84 4.84 -7.19 4.75
CA HIS A 84 3.47 -7.67 4.55
C HIS A 84 3.01 -8.65 5.65
N SER A 85 3.92 -9.47 6.18
CA SER A 85 3.62 -10.45 7.24
C SER A 85 3.32 -9.77 8.57
N TRP A 86 3.66 -8.48 8.70
CA TRP A 86 3.49 -7.66 9.89
C TRP A 86 2.48 -6.52 9.66
N GLY A 87 1.76 -6.55 8.53
CA GLY A 87 0.82 -5.49 8.12
C GLY A 87 1.46 -4.11 7.96
N LYS A 88 2.75 -4.08 7.65
CA LYS A 88 3.55 -2.87 7.43
C LYS A 88 3.89 -2.63 5.97
N GLY A 89 3.44 -3.49 5.05
CA GLY A 89 3.72 -3.37 3.61
C GLY A 89 2.47 -3.50 2.75
N VAL A 90 2.46 -2.82 1.60
CA VAL A 90 1.42 -2.92 0.56
C VAL A 90 2.03 -2.88 -0.83
N ASP A 91 1.44 -3.64 -1.76
CA ASP A 91 1.72 -3.58 -3.19
C ASP A 91 0.51 -2.98 -3.91
N MET A 92 0.69 -1.79 -4.47
CA MET A 92 -0.38 -1.01 -5.08
C MET A 92 -0.28 -1.02 -6.60
N GLN A 93 -1.32 -1.47 -7.30
CA GLN A 93 -1.51 -1.18 -8.72
C GLN A 93 -2.32 0.09 -8.86
N ILE A 94 -1.77 1.09 -9.54
CA ILE A 94 -2.39 2.42 -9.62
C ILE A 94 -2.76 2.68 -11.08
N ALA A 95 -4.06 2.67 -11.36
CA ALA A 95 -4.55 2.77 -12.72
C ALA A 95 -4.11 4.08 -13.38
N HIS A 96 -3.56 3.99 -14.61
CA HIS A 96 -3.05 5.12 -15.40
C HIS A 96 -1.76 5.77 -14.88
N TRP A 97 -1.09 5.18 -13.88
CA TRP A 97 0.16 5.70 -13.34
C TRP A 97 1.29 4.69 -13.45
N GLU A 98 2.38 5.13 -14.07
CA GLU A 98 3.65 4.42 -14.03
C GLU A 98 4.23 4.49 -12.60
N PRO A 99 4.80 3.40 -12.07
CA PRO A 99 5.42 3.37 -10.74
C PRO A 99 6.44 4.51 -10.52
N LEU A 100 7.24 4.83 -11.54
CA LEU A 100 8.19 5.94 -11.49
C LEU A 100 7.52 7.31 -11.21
N HIS A 101 6.32 7.56 -11.75
CA HIS A 101 5.60 8.80 -11.50
C HIS A 101 5.11 8.87 -10.06
N ILE A 102 4.65 7.75 -9.51
CA ILE A 102 4.22 7.65 -8.12
C ILE A 102 5.40 7.88 -7.18
N HIS A 103 6.58 7.32 -7.46
CA HIS A 103 7.79 7.58 -6.68
C HIS A 103 8.17 9.05 -6.66
N LYS A 104 8.14 9.70 -7.83
CA LYS A 104 8.42 11.14 -7.94
C LYS A 104 7.41 11.96 -7.15
N LEU A 105 6.12 11.60 -7.19
CA LEU A 105 5.07 12.25 -6.43
C LEU A 105 5.28 12.09 -4.92
N ILE A 106 5.51 10.86 -4.44
CA ILE A 106 5.79 10.60 -3.01
C ILE A 106 7.02 11.40 -2.55
N LYS A 107 8.09 11.39 -3.34
CA LYS A 107 9.32 12.14 -3.02
C LYS A 107 9.09 13.65 -2.97
N ALA A 108 8.32 14.20 -3.91
CA ALA A 108 8.01 15.62 -3.97
C ALA A 108 7.12 16.09 -2.79
N HIS A 109 6.34 15.17 -2.21
CA HIS A 109 5.39 15.45 -1.14
C HIS A 109 5.76 14.82 0.20
N TRP A 110 7.01 14.40 0.39
CA TRP A 110 7.40 13.63 1.59
C TRP A 110 7.12 14.37 2.90
N GLU A 111 7.44 15.66 2.99
CA GLU A 111 7.15 16.46 4.19
C GLU A 111 5.65 16.64 4.46
N GLU A 112 4.83 16.67 3.40
CA GLU A 112 3.37 16.69 3.51
C GLU A 112 2.83 15.36 4.05
N ILE A 113 3.32 14.24 3.49
CA ILE A 113 2.98 12.89 3.94
C ILE A 113 3.29 12.72 5.41
N LYS A 114 4.49 13.09 5.88
CA LYS A 114 4.86 12.96 7.29
C LYS A 114 3.91 13.72 8.21
N ARG A 115 3.58 14.96 7.84
CA ARG A 115 2.69 15.83 8.63
C ARG A 115 1.27 15.27 8.72
N GLU A 116 0.75 14.70 7.64
CA GLU A 116 -0.66 14.29 7.54
C GLU A 116 -0.91 12.85 7.99
N THR A 117 0.09 11.98 7.89
CA THR A 117 -0.04 10.54 8.19
C THR A 117 0.67 10.12 9.48
N GLY A 118 1.58 10.95 9.99
CA GLY A 118 2.46 10.59 11.11
C GLY A 118 3.51 9.53 10.74
N LEU A 119 3.68 9.19 9.45
CA LEU A 119 4.84 8.42 9.00
C LEU A 119 6.11 9.22 9.25
N THR A 120 7.12 8.57 9.80
CA THR A 120 8.47 9.14 9.87
C THR A 120 9.43 8.41 8.92
N GLY A 121 9.17 7.13 8.67
CA GLY A 121 9.91 6.28 7.75
C GLY A 121 9.01 5.59 6.71
N LEU A 122 9.37 5.69 5.44
CA LEU A 122 8.76 4.95 4.33
C LEU A 122 9.85 4.38 3.43
N ARG A 123 9.71 3.12 3.06
CA ARG A 123 10.57 2.46 2.08
C ARG A 123 9.76 2.08 0.85
N LEU A 124 10.32 2.34 -0.32
CA LEU A 124 9.76 1.99 -1.63
C LEU A 124 10.71 1.02 -2.33
N GLU A 125 10.17 -0.03 -2.94
CA GLU A 125 10.93 -0.83 -3.89
C GLU A 125 11.16 -0.02 -5.17
N HIS A 126 12.34 -0.08 -5.78
CA HIS A 126 12.69 0.71 -6.96
C HIS A 126 11.78 0.39 -8.15
N SER A 127 11.37 1.41 -8.92
CA SER A 127 10.36 1.27 -9.97
C SER A 127 10.75 0.29 -11.09
N ASP A 128 12.05 0.16 -11.36
CA ASP A 128 12.59 -0.80 -12.33
C ASP A 128 12.39 -2.27 -11.91
N CYS A 129 12.21 -2.53 -10.61
CA CYS A 129 11.94 -3.87 -10.06
C CYS A 129 10.43 -4.15 -10.01
N THR A 130 9.60 -3.11 -9.92
CA THR A 130 8.14 -3.21 -9.81
C THR A 130 7.45 -2.55 -11.01
N ALA A 131 7.66 -3.06 -12.22
CA ALA A 131 7.17 -2.40 -13.45
C ALA A 131 5.64 -2.19 -13.51
N THR A 132 4.85 -2.92 -12.73
CA THR A 132 3.37 -2.87 -12.77
C THR A 132 2.71 -2.59 -11.42
N TRP A 133 3.48 -2.32 -10.36
CA TRP A 133 2.98 -1.96 -9.03
C TRP A 133 3.97 -1.07 -8.28
N VAL A 134 3.53 -0.49 -7.18
CA VAL A 134 4.37 0.26 -6.24
C VAL A 134 4.34 -0.49 -4.91
N HIS A 135 5.49 -1.01 -4.48
CA HIS A 135 5.66 -1.54 -3.14
C HIS A 135 6.00 -0.41 -2.18
N ALA A 136 5.31 -0.38 -1.04
CA ALA A 136 5.57 0.60 0.02
C ALA A 136 5.45 -0.06 1.39
N ASP A 137 6.44 0.16 2.25
CA ASP A 137 6.45 -0.35 3.61
C ASP A 137 6.93 0.65 4.66
N THR A 138 6.34 0.59 5.86
CA THR A 138 6.67 1.52 6.96
C THR A 138 7.96 1.11 7.65
N MET A 139 8.79 2.11 7.95
CA MET A 139 10.08 1.93 8.61
C MET A 139 10.06 2.57 10.00
N HIS A 140 10.95 2.10 10.88
CA HIS A 140 11.17 2.73 12.18
C HIS A 140 12.09 3.95 12.09
N ASP A 141 12.99 3.95 11.09
CA ASP A 141 13.95 5.02 10.88
C ASP A 141 13.35 6.17 10.07
N ASP A 142 13.83 7.38 10.33
CA ASP A 142 13.29 8.59 9.72
C ASP A 142 13.83 8.77 8.30
N GLY A 143 12.94 8.83 7.32
CA GLY A 143 13.32 9.09 5.94
C GLY A 143 12.47 8.40 4.87
N LEU A 144 12.75 8.78 3.62
CA LEU A 144 12.22 8.11 2.44
C LEU A 144 13.35 7.31 1.78
N TYR A 145 13.20 5.99 1.77
CA TYR A 145 14.20 5.05 1.25
C TYR A 145 13.72 4.42 -0.05
N ILE A 146 14.62 4.24 -1.01
CA ILE A 146 14.35 3.47 -2.23
C ILE A 146 15.38 2.34 -2.29
N PHE A 147 14.94 1.10 -2.43
CA PHE A 147 15.81 -0.08 -2.47
C PHE A 147 15.55 -0.94 -3.71
N ARG A 148 16.54 -1.75 -4.11
CA ARG A 148 16.38 -2.81 -5.11
C ARG A 148 16.44 -4.15 -4.38
N PRO A 149 15.44 -5.03 -4.51
CA PRO A 149 15.58 -6.40 -4.06
C PRO A 149 16.59 -7.12 -4.96
N TYR A 150 17.34 -8.03 -4.35
CA TYR A 150 18.45 -8.76 -4.97
C TYR A 150 18.02 -9.64 -6.14
#